data_AF-A0A936S842-F1
#
_entry.id   AF-A0A936S842-F1
#
_cell.length_a   1.000
_cell.length_b   1.000
_cell.length_c   1.000
_cell.angle_alpha   90.00
_cell.angle_beta   90.00
_cell.angle_gamma   90.00
#
_symmetry.space_group_name_H-M   'P 1'
#
loop_
_entity.id
_entity.type
_entity.pdbx_description
1 polymer ?
#
loop_
_entity_poly.entity_id
_entity_poly.type
_entity_poly.pdbx_seq_one_letter_code
_entity_poly.pdbx_strand_id
1 'polypeptide(L)'
;MDQKRILEIYLNIIEWGDGIYGAEAASRFYFKKSASDLTREDAAFLAAMIPSPLNVFNPAKNRKRVVRRQRVILRGMNSIKLAYSEK
;
A
#
# COMPACT_ATOMS: atom_id res chain seq x y z
N MET A 1 -21.38 -6.41 6.79
CA MET A 1 -20.05 -5.82 7.06
C MET A 1 -19.80 -4.72 6.05
N ASP A 2 -19.20 -3.59 6.47
CA ASP A 2 -18.84 -2.47 5.58
C ASP A 2 -17.55 -2.76 4.80
N GLN A 3 -17.45 -2.29 3.56
CA GLN A 3 -16.29 -2.51 2.69
C GLN A 3 -15.03 -1.84 3.23
N LYS A 4 -15.17 -0.68 3.91
CA LYS A 4 -14.02 -0.02 4.56
C LYS A 4 -13.46 -0.87 5.69
N ARG A 5 -14.34 -1.50 6.50
CA ARG A 5 -13.92 -2.36 7.61
C ARG A 5 -13.22 -3.62 7.13
N ILE A 6 -13.69 -4.25 6.05
CA ILE A 6 -13.02 -5.41 5.45
C ILE A 6 -11.62 -5.02 4.96
N LEU A 7 -11.51 -3.88 4.28
CA LEU A 7 -10.22 -3.38 3.80
C LEU A 7 -9.27 -3.05 4.95
N GLU A 8 -9.75 -2.41 6.00
CA GLU A 8 -8.96 -2.09 7.19
C GLU A 8 -8.38 -3.36 7.84
N ILE A 9 -9.22 -4.38 8.06
CA ILE A 9 -8.79 -5.66 8.62
C ILE A 9 -7.74 -6.30 7.72
N TYR A 10 -8.00 -6.35 6.41
CA TYR A 10 -7.05 -6.91 5.44
C TYR A 10 -5.69 -6.22 5.50
N LEU A 11 -5.66 -4.89 5.45
CA LEU A 11 -4.43 -4.10 5.44
C LEU A 11 -3.62 -4.23 6.74
N ASN A 12 -4.27 -4.57 7.86
CA ASN A 12 -3.63 -4.79 9.14
C ASN A 12 -3.16 -6.24 9.36
N ILE A 13 -3.68 -7.21 8.60
CA ILE A 13 -3.28 -8.62 8.70
C ILE A 13 -2.08 -8.95 7.79
N ILE A 14 -2.03 -8.36 6.59
CA ILE A 14 -0.99 -8.74 5.63
C ILE A 14 0.42 -8.32 6.08
N GLU A 15 1.39 -9.11 5.65
CA GLU A 15 2.80 -8.82 5.79
C GLU A 15 3.27 -7.94 4.63
N TRP A 16 3.95 -6.84 4.95
CA TRP A 16 4.42 -5.83 3.99
C TRP A 16 5.91 -5.98 3.66
N GLY A 17 6.58 -6.97 4.21
CA GLY A 17 8.02 -7.18 4.16
C GLY A 17 8.44 -8.02 5.35
N ASP A 18 9.67 -8.54 5.35
CA ASP A 18 10.09 -9.55 6.32
C ASP A 18 9.86 -9.08 7.78
N GLY A 19 8.85 -9.65 8.44
CA GLY A 19 8.45 -9.34 9.82
C GLY A 19 7.63 -8.05 10.02
N ILE A 20 7.15 -7.41 8.95
CA ILE A 20 6.43 -6.13 9.00
C ILE A 20 4.93 -6.37 8.77
N TYR A 21 4.15 -6.45 9.85
CA TYR A 21 2.71 -6.73 9.77
C TYR A 21 1.87 -5.48 9.96
N GLY A 22 0.93 -5.29 9.03
CA GLY A 22 -0.04 -4.21 9.08
C GLY A 22 0.44 -2.86 8.50
N ALA A 23 -0.52 -2.09 7.99
CA ALA A 23 -0.25 -0.87 7.23
C ALA A 23 0.42 0.23 8.05
N GLU A 24 0.10 0.35 9.34
CA GLU A 24 0.76 1.31 10.24
C GLU A 24 2.25 0.98 10.42
N ALA A 25 2.56 -0.29 10.73
CA ALA A 25 3.95 -0.73 10.86
C ALA A 25 4.73 -0.52 9.55
N ALA A 26 4.12 -0.83 8.40
CA ALA A 26 4.71 -0.59 7.10
C ALA A 26 4.98 0.90 6.85
N SER A 27 4.02 1.77 7.16
CA SER A 27 4.17 3.22 7.03
C SER A 27 5.34 3.76 7.86
N ARG A 28 5.43 3.34 9.13
CA ARG A 28 6.52 3.70 10.03
C ARG A 28 7.87 3.17 9.56
N PHE A 29 7.89 1.95 9.02
CA PHE A 29 9.10 1.32 8.53
C PHE A 29 9.64 2.03 7.28
N TYR A 30 8.81 2.17 6.24
CA TYR A 30 9.25 2.67 4.92
C TYR A 30 9.33 4.19 4.82
N PHE A 31 8.50 4.94 5.57
CA PHE A 31 8.37 6.39 5.41
C PHE A 31 8.54 7.19 6.70
N LYS A 32 8.62 6.53 7.86
CA LYS A 32 8.68 7.19 9.19
C LYS A 32 7.46 8.08 9.47
N LYS A 33 6.30 7.72 8.93
CA LYS A 33 5.02 8.44 9.05
C LYS A 33 3.94 7.56 9.66
N SER A 34 2.90 8.17 10.23
CA SER A 34 1.65 7.47 10.50
C SER A 34 1.00 7.05 9.17
N ALA A 35 0.25 5.94 9.14
CA ALA A 35 -0.51 5.54 7.96
C ALA A 35 -1.53 6.62 7.53
N SER A 36 -2.03 7.40 8.48
CA SER A 36 -2.89 8.56 8.22
C SER A 36 -2.20 9.70 7.47
N ASP A 37 -0.87 9.77 7.54
CA ASP A 37 -0.06 10.89 7.02
C ASP A 37 0.63 10.52 5.70
N LEU A 38 0.31 9.35 5.14
CA LEU A 38 0.86 8.91 3.87
C LEU A 38 0.39 9.83 2.74
N THR A 39 1.34 10.23 1.89
CA THR A 39 0.96 10.89 0.64
C THR A 39 0.40 9.86 -0.34
N ARG A 40 -0.17 10.35 -1.43
CA ARG A 40 -0.65 9.51 -2.51
C ARG A 40 0.43 8.59 -3.07
N GLU A 41 1.66 9.11 -3.18
CA GLU A 41 2.83 8.38 -3.66
C GLU A 41 3.24 7.28 -2.69
N ASP A 42 3.25 7.58 -1.39
CA ASP A 42 3.59 6.60 -0.34
C ASP A 42 2.56 5.46 -0.32
N ALA A 43 1.27 5.79 -0.35
CA ALA A 43 0.18 4.81 -0.42
C ALA A 43 0.26 3.95 -1.67
N ALA A 44 0.53 4.54 -2.84
CA ALA A 44 0.72 3.80 -4.09
C ALA A 44 1.95 2.89 -4.06
N PHE A 45 3.00 3.27 -3.32
CA PHE A 45 4.18 2.44 -3.15
C PHE A 45 3.86 1.20 -2.32
N LEU A 46 3.18 1.36 -1.18
CA LEU A 46 2.72 0.22 -0.38
C LEU A 46 1.77 -0.67 -1.19
N ALA A 47 0.77 -0.09 -1.86
CA ALA A 47 -0.16 -0.84 -2.69
C ALA A 47 0.52 -1.66 -3.81
N ALA A 48 1.69 -1.20 -4.30
CA ALA A 48 2.48 -1.94 -5.29
C ALA A 48 3.08 -3.24 -4.71
N MET A 49 3.21 -3.36 -3.39
CA MET A 49 3.84 -4.48 -2.71
C MET A 49 2.89 -5.66 -2.49
N ILE A 50 1.60 -5.38 -2.29
CA ILE A 50 0.54 -6.35 -1.92
C ILE A 50 0.55 -7.67 -2.71
N PRO A 51 0.79 -7.71 -4.05
CA PRO A 51 0.74 -8.98 -4.78
C PRO A 51 1.85 -9.97 -4.40
N SER A 52 2.99 -9.49 -3.90
CA SER A 52 4.12 -10.34 -3.52
C SER A 52 5.10 -9.57 -2.60
N PRO A 53 4.65 -9.22 -1.38
CA PRO A 53 5.38 -8.28 -0.51
C PRO A 53 6.70 -8.87 0.01
N LEU A 54 6.78 -10.20 0.11
CA LEU A 54 7.97 -10.91 0.59
C LEU A 54 8.99 -11.21 -0.51
N ASN A 55 8.58 -11.19 -1.79
CA ASN A 55 9.41 -11.66 -2.89
C ASN A 55 9.47 -10.63 -4.03
N VAL A 56 8.59 -10.75 -5.02
CA VAL A 56 8.68 -10.03 -6.30
C VAL A 56 8.54 -8.53 -6.12
N PHE A 57 7.75 -8.10 -5.14
CA PHE A 57 7.50 -6.71 -4.80
C PHE A 57 7.99 -6.36 -3.39
N ASN A 58 9.09 -6.97 -2.95
CA ASN A 58 9.81 -6.55 -1.75
C ASN A 58 10.82 -5.44 -2.11
N PRO A 59 10.75 -4.23 -1.54
CA PRO A 59 11.69 -3.13 -1.81
C PRO A 59 13.15 -3.47 -1.48
N ALA A 60 13.39 -4.31 -0.46
CA ALA A 60 14.73 -4.75 -0.10
C ALA A 60 15.34 -5.69 -1.16
N LYS A 61 14.51 -6.45 -1.88
CA LYS A 61 14.95 -7.39 -2.93
C LYS A 61 14.92 -6.78 -4.33
N ASN A 62 13.87 -6.00 -4.67
CA ASN A 62 13.65 -5.48 -6.02
C ASN A 62 12.93 -4.12 -6.05
N ARG A 63 13.55 -3.10 -5.47
CA ARG A 63 12.99 -1.74 -5.44
C ARG A 63 12.58 -1.19 -6.81
N LYS A 64 13.36 -1.45 -7.87
CA LYS A 64 13.05 -0.96 -9.23
C LYS A 64 11.70 -1.49 -9.72
N ARG A 65 11.39 -2.75 -9.45
CA ARG A 65 10.12 -3.37 -9.83
C ARG A 65 8.95 -2.79 -9.04
N VAL A 66 9.11 -2.55 -7.74
CA VAL A 66 8.10 -1.87 -6.90
C VAL A 66 7.81 -0.47 -7.44
N VAL A 67 8.84 0.34 -7.70
CA VAL A 67 8.69 1.70 -8.24
C VAL A 67 8.05 1.71 -9.64
N ARG A 68 8.34 0.72 -10.49
CA ARG A 68 7.68 0.59 -11.79
C ARG A 68 6.17 0.35 -11.62
N ARG A 69 5.77 -0.51 -10.69
CA ARG A 69 4.36 -0.79 -10.41
C ARG A 69 3.66 0.37 -9.71
N GLN A 70 4.33 1.05 -8.77
CA GLN A 70 3.85 2.29 -8.15
C GLN A 70 3.43 3.31 -9.21
N ARG A 71 4.25 3.53 -10.24
CA ARG A 71 3.92 4.44 -11.35
C ARG A 71 2.68 4.02 -12.14
N VAL A 72 2.46 2.71 -12.32
CA VAL A 72 1.23 2.21 -12.97
C VAL A 72 0.01 2.50 -12.09
N ILE A 73 0.11 2.25 -10.79
CA ILE A 73 -0.96 2.52 -9.82
C ILE A 73 -1.29 4.02 -9.81
N LEU A 74 -0.29 4.90 -9.68
CA LEU A 74 -0.48 6.35 -9.67
C LEU A 74 -1.21 6.86 -10.92
N ARG A 75 -0.87 6.34 -12.11
CA ARG A 75 -1.57 6.67 -13.35
C ARG A 75 -3.04 6.23 -13.31
N GLY A 76 -3.32 5.02 -12.82
CA GLY A 76 -4.68 4.50 -12.69
C GLY A 76 -5.50 5.23 -11.63
N MET A 77 -4.89 5.69 -10.53
CA MET A 77 -5.60 6.45 -9.49
C MET A 77 -6.20 7.76 -10.01
N ASN A 78 -5.63 8.37 -11.07
CA ASN A 78 -6.20 9.58 -11.68
C ASN A 78 -7.47 9.28 -12.48
N SER A 79 -7.63 8.06 -12.98
CA SER A 79 -8.74 7.69 -13.87
C SER A 79 -9.89 6.98 -13.15
N ILE A 80 -9.75 6.68 -11.85
CA ILE A 80 -10.77 5.98 -11.07
C ILE A 80 -11.61 7.01 -10.30
N LYS A 81 -12.93 7.02 -10.54
CA LYS A 81 -13.89 7.65 -9.63
C LYS A 81 -14.17 6.67 -8.48
N LEU A 82 -13.84 7.08 -7.26
CA LEU A 82 -14.21 6.30 -6.07
C LEU A 82 -15.72 6.43 -5.84
N ALA A 83 -16.43 5.31 -5.98
CA ALA A 83 -17.89 5.25 -5.80
C ALA A 83 -18.37 5.54 -4.35
N TYR A 84 -17.44 5.67 -3.40
CA TYR A 84 -17.74 5.89 -1.97
C TYR A 84 -17.55 7.35 -1.51
N SER A 85 -17.40 8.30 -2.45
CA SER A 85 -17.13 9.71 -2.13
C SER A 85 -18.38 10.53 -1.79
N GLU A 86 -19.57 9.93 -1.71
CA GLU A 86 -20.80 10.64 -1.33
C GLU A 86 -21.41 10.01 -0.08
N LYS A 87 -21.05 10.56 1.07
CA LYS A 87 -21.91 10.72 2.25
C LYS A 87 -21.27 11.66 3.25
#